data_AF-A0A3M9M0E9-F1
#
_entry.id   AF-A0A3M9M0E9-F1
#
_cell.length_a   1.000
_cell.length_b   1.000
_cell.length_c   1.000
_cell.angle_alpha   90.00
_cell.angle_beta   90.00
_cell.angle_gamma   90.00
#
_symmetry.space_group_name_H-M   'P 1'
#
loop_
_entity.id
_entity.type
_entity.pdbx_description
1 polymer ?
#
loop_
_entity_poly.entity_id
_entity_poly.type
_entity_poly.pdbx_seq_one_letter_code
_entity_poly.pdbx_strand_id
1 'polypeptide(L)'
;MPGGKATPEERERLSDAYELRYRDEGGPLSASLFGAYLAALVGTVYGSMLAHYVFGEWPGIRRFFEQQPAATIGLVVIVVLVVAAVAFKLGGARGPVLPEPGHVEFVVATDLPRRLTLRDSWWGSRLMVLTACLCLGVAIPIGFAMSGGAPVALAIGAVIGLLGGLLIVQTWLRGQVRGHAPIGGMASWPLVEALPGPVLLRQSLLSEAVTSSLVVSDTRRARAQAFSLKLRHKPARIKVAGPNLTVVLADVYGLLRTWTSSLGWAVFELATLVVLGLHAVQHADSPLLLPIVLVAAHIGTTGLTRGLQGQAAAAGDQSLLGLSWRHEAVLHLAPVAVLQFVIVTAAGLLTGSSGTAAAYALGAVLLVAGGQLLYAHKGPAPGGLMGSGPGRGMAVLWAMHPGIVVLAGGFAATLGSGPAILAGAAALGIGYARSNSAFAPARPR
;
A
#
# COMPACT_ATOMS: atom_id res chain seq x y z
N MET A 1 13.09 10.48 34.82
CA MET A 1 13.20 9.48 35.91
C MET A 1 13.91 8.26 35.37
N PRO A 2 14.91 7.70 36.05
CA PRO A 2 15.57 6.47 35.61
C PRO A 2 14.56 5.31 35.71
N GLY A 3 14.45 4.51 34.66
CA GLY A 3 13.42 3.49 34.50
C GLY A 3 13.39 2.47 35.64
N GLY A 4 12.48 2.68 36.60
CA GLY A 4 12.16 1.72 37.63
C GLY A 4 11.69 0.40 37.01
N LYS A 5 12.15 -0.72 37.57
CA LYS A 5 11.60 -2.03 37.21
C LYS A 5 10.12 -2.03 37.60
N ALA A 6 9.27 -2.52 36.70
CA ALA A 6 7.85 -2.72 36.98
C ALA A 6 7.67 -3.48 38.30
N THR A 7 6.83 -2.96 39.18
CA THR A 7 6.40 -3.62 40.40
C THR A 7 5.64 -4.90 40.06
N PRO A 8 5.59 -5.90 40.97
CA PRO A 8 4.81 -7.12 40.75
C PRO A 8 3.34 -6.85 40.44
N GLU A 9 2.71 -5.90 41.15
CA GLU A 9 1.30 -5.51 40.95
C GLU A 9 1.05 -4.93 39.55
N GLU A 10 1.95 -4.08 39.04
CA GLU A 10 1.85 -3.54 37.68
C GLU A 10 1.92 -4.65 36.62
N ARG A 11 2.69 -5.72 36.88
CA ARG A 11 2.80 -6.87 35.97
C ARG A 11 1.56 -7.74 36.01
N GLU A 12 1.00 -7.97 37.19
CA GLU A 12 -0.22 -8.74 37.39
C GLU A 12 -1.41 -8.04 36.69
N ARG A 13 -1.62 -6.75 36.96
CA ARG A 13 -2.65 -5.94 36.27
C ARG A 13 -2.51 -5.96 34.75
N LEU A 14 -1.28 -5.88 34.24
CA LEU A 14 -1.02 -5.94 32.81
C LEU A 14 -1.33 -7.33 32.26
N SER A 15 -0.95 -8.41 32.98
CA SER A 15 -1.25 -9.79 32.62
C SER A 15 -2.76 -10.03 32.52
N ASP A 16 -3.54 -9.58 33.50
CA ASP A 16 -4.99 -9.71 33.52
C ASP A 16 -5.65 -8.97 32.34
N ALA A 17 -5.16 -7.77 32.02
CA ALA A 17 -5.63 -7.03 30.86
C ALA A 17 -5.31 -7.73 29.52
N TYR A 18 -4.13 -8.34 29.41
CA TYR A 18 -3.76 -9.16 28.25
C TYR A 18 -4.61 -10.43 28.16
N GLU A 19 -4.86 -11.11 29.27
CA GLU A 19 -5.70 -12.31 29.31
C GLU A 19 -7.13 -11.98 28.90
N LEU A 20 -7.70 -10.89 29.41
CA LEU A 20 -9.07 -10.47 29.09
C LEU A 20 -9.25 -10.08 27.62
N ARG A 21 -8.22 -9.50 26.98
CA ARG A 21 -8.27 -9.06 25.58
C ARG A 21 -7.90 -10.14 24.58
N TYR A 22 -6.86 -10.91 24.86
CA TYR A 22 -6.24 -11.85 23.91
C TYR A 22 -6.48 -13.31 24.27
N ARG A 23 -7.46 -13.60 25.14
CA ARG A 23 -7.90 -14.96 25.41
C ARG A 23 -8.06 -15.71 24.08
N ASP A 24 -7.27 -16.76 23.91
CA ASP A 24 -7.23 -17.62 22.72
C ASP A 24 -6.73 -16.98 21.39
N GLU A 25 -6.44 -15.67 21.32
CA GLU A 25 -6.01 -14.98 20.08
C GLU A 25 -4.48 -14.77 19.96
N GLY A 26 -3.71 -15.01 21.04
CA GLY A 26 -2.26 -14.80 21.07
C GLY A 26 -1.89 -13.31 21.14
N GLY A 27 -0.77 -12.99 21.81
CA GLY A 27 -0.36 -11.61 22.03
C GLY A 27 0.06 -10.84 20.76
N PRO A 28 0.21 -9.50 20.85
CA PRO A 28 0.67 -8.64 19.76
C PRO A 28 2.03 -9.05 19.17
N LEU A 29 2.92 -9.55 20.04
CA LEU A 29 4.25 -10.02 19.65
C LEU A 29 4.18 -11.32 18.84
N SER A 30 3.33 -12.28 19.21
CA SER A 30 3.17 -13.53 18.45
C SER A 30 2.57 -13.29 17.06
N ALA A 31 1.59 -12.38 16.95
CA ALA A 31 1.04 -11.98 15.64
C ALA A 31 2.12 -11.32 14.76
N SER A 32 2.94 -10.45 15.35
CA SER A 32 4.06 -9.81 14.65
C SER A 32 5.14 -10.81 14.23
N LEU A 33 5.43 -11.80 15.07
CA LEU A 33 6.38 -12.88 14.76
C LEU A 33 5.88 -13.73 13.59
N PHE A 34 4.60 -14.10 13.59
CA PHE A 34 4.00 -14.84 12.47
C PHE A 34 4.00 -14.01 11.18
N GLY A 35 3.65 -12.72 11.26
CA GLY A 35 3.75 -11.81 10.11
C GLY A 35 5.18 -11.68 9.59
N ALA A 36 6.17 -11.59 10.49
CA ALA A 36 7.58 -11.48 10.15
C ALA A 36 8.08 -12.78 9.49
N TYR A 37 7.67 -13.93 10.01
CA TYR A 37 7.94 -15.24 9.42
C TYR A 37 7.38 -15.34 7.99
N LEU A 38 6.10 -14.99 7.78
CA LEU A 38 5.49 -15.01 6.45
C LEU A 38 6.16 -14.02 5.50
N ALA A 39 6.43 -12.79 5.97
CA ALA A 39 7.13 -11.79 5.18
C ALA A 39 8.54 -12.25 4.80
N ALA A 40 9.23 -12.94 5.70
CA ALA A 40 10.55 -13.49 5.43
C ALA A 40 10.51 -14.61 4.39
N LEU A 41 9.58 -15.55 4.55
CA LEU A 41 9.43 -16.69 3.65
C LEU A 41 9.03 -16.22 2.25
N VAL A 42 7.94 -15.45 2.14
CA VAL A 42 7.43 -14.97 0.85
C VAL A 42 8.39 -13.95 0.25
N GLY A 43 8.84 -12.96 1.03
CA GLY A 43 9.69 -11.88 0.55
C GLY A 43 11.06 -12.36 0.10
N THR A 44 11.69 -13.31 0.81
CA THR A 44 13.00 -13.82 0.43
C THR A 44 12.89 -14.74 -0.77
N VAL A 45 11.97 -15.73 -0.76
CA VAL A 45 11.86 -16.73 -1.84
C VAL A 45 11.39 -16.09 -3.15
N TYR A 46 10.27 -15.36 -3.14
CA TYR A 46 9.76 -14.75 -4.37
C TYR A 46 10.56 -13.53 -4.77
N GLY A 47 11.06 -12.75 -3.80
CA GLY A 47 11.92 -11.60 -4.07
C GLY A 47 13.25 -12.00 -4.70
N SER A 48 13.86 -13.10 -4.25
CA SER A 48 15.12 -13.58 -4.85
C SER A 48 14.92 -14.12 -6.25
N MET A 49 13.81 -14.83 -6.50
CA MET A 49 13.47 -15.29 -7.85
C MET A 49 13.20 -14.13 -8.80
N LEU A 50 12.46 -13.11 -8.35
CA LEU A 50 12.22 -11.89 -9.12
C LEU A 50 13.53 -11.15 -9.41
N ALA A 51 14.39 -11.00 -8.40
CA ALA A 51 15.68 -10.34 -8.56
C ALA A 51 16.62 -11.12 -9.48
N HIS A 52 16.70 -12.45 -9.32
CA HIS A 52 17.50 -13.34 -10.18
C HIS A 52 17.12 -13.12 -11.64
N TYR A 53 15.83 -13.13 -11.89
CA TYR A 53 15.28 -12.91 -13.20
C TYR A 53 15.63 -11.51 -13.75
N VAL A 54 15.42 -10.45 -12.97
CA VAL A 54 15.76 -9.07 -13.38
C VAL A 54 17.22 -8.96 -13.78
N PHE A 55 18.15 -9.58 -13.05
CA PHE A 55 19.56 -9.58 -13.41
C PHE A 55 19.92 -10.50 -14.58
N GLY A 56 19.15 -11.57 -14.79
CA GLY A 56 19.30 -12.48 -15.92
C GLY A 56 18.90 -11.82 -17.24
N GLU A 57 17.72 -11.23 -17.31
CA GLU A 57 17.18 -10.64 -18.54
C GLU A 57 17.74 -9.26 -18.87
N TRP A 58 18.12 -8.50 -17.85
CA TRP A 58 18.65 -7.15 -18.03
C TRP A 58 20.13 -7.10 -17.67
N PRO A 59 21.03 -7.65 -18.53
CA PRO A 59 22.45 -7.71 -18.26
C PRO A 59 23.09 -6.33 -18.15
N GLY A 60 22.45 -5.27 -18.65
CA GLY A 60 22.86 -3.89 -18.39
C GLY A 60 22.76 -3.51 -16.91
N ILE A 61 21.70 -3.92 -16.22
CA ILE A 61 21.53 -3.68 -14.77
C ILE A 61 22.55 -4.49 -13.99
N ARG A 62 22.72 -5.76 -14.35
CA ARG A 62 23.74 -6.60 -13.72
C ARG A 62 25.14 -6.02 -13.89
N ARG A 63 25.54 -5.64 -15.11
CA ARG A 63 26.82 -4.98 -15.37
C ARG A 63 26.96 -3.67 -14.60
N PHE A 64 25.90 -2.88 -14.47
CA PHE A 64 25.93 -1.68 -13.64
C PHE A 64 26.22 -1.99 -12.17
N PHE A 65 25.60 -3.04 -11.61
CA PHE A 65 25.88 -3.49 -10.24
C PHE A 65 27.33 -3.96 -10.06
N GLU A 66 27.89 -4.65 -11.05
CA GLU A 66 29.26 -5.18 -11.02
C GLU A 66 30.31 -4.07 -11.22
N GLN A 67 30.09 -3.19 -12.19
CA GLN A 67 31.05 -2.16 -12.60
C GLN A 67 30.98 -0.90 -11.73
N GLN A 68 29.80 -0.61 -11.15
CA GLN A 68 29.53 0.60 -10.37
C GLN A 68 28.95 0.26 -8.98
N PRO A 69 29.67 -0.54 -8.15
CA PRO A 69 29.17 -0.97 -6.84
C PRO A 69 28.92 0.21 -5.90
N ALA A 70 29.76 1.25 -5.95
CA ALA A 70 29.59 2.46 -5.14
C ALA A 70 28.32 3.23 -5.53
N ALA A 71 28.04 3.38 -6.83
CA ALA A 71 26.83 4.03 -7.31
C ALA A 71 25.57 3.23 -6.94
N THR A 72 25.66 1.91 -7.00
CA THR A 72 24.58 1.00 -6.61
C THR A 72 24.26 1.11 -5.12
N ILE A 73 25.29 1.05 -4.27
CA ILE A 73 25.14 1.27 -2.81
C ILE A 73 24.58 2.67 -2.56
N GLY A 74 25.10 3.69 -3.23
CA GLY A 74 24.59 5.06 -3.14
C GLY A 74 23.11 5.16 -3.48
N LEU A 75 22.66 4.51 -4.56
CA LEU A 75 21.26 4.47 -4.96
C LEU A 75 20.39 3.78 -3.88
N VAL A 76 20.83 2.63 -3.36
CA VAL A 76 20.11 1.91 -2.29
C VAL A 76 20.02 2.77 -1.03
N VAL A 77 21.10 3.44 -0.64
CA VAL A 77 21.11 4.36 0.50
C VAL A 77 20.15 5.52 0.28
N ILE A 78 20.11 6.11 -0.92
CA ILE A 78 19.14 7.17 -1.26
C ILE A 78 17.70 6.65 -1.11
N VAL A 79 17.41 5.45 -1.63
CA VAL A 79 16.08 4.83 -1.48
C VAL A 79 15.72 4.65 -0.01
N VAL A 80 16.64 4.12 0.81
CA VAL A 80 16.45 3.96 2.26
C VAL A 80 16.20 5.31 2.95
N LEU A 81 16.93 6.36 2.59
CA LEU A 81 16.75 7.71 3.13
C LEU A 81 15.39 8.31 2.73
N VAL A 82 14.96 8.12 1.49
CA VAL A 82 13.63 8.54 1.02
C VAL A 82 12.54 7.81 1.79
N VAL A 83 12.65 6.48 1.93
CA VAL A 83 11.70 5.67 2.71
C VAL A 83 11.68 6.11 4.17
N ALA A 84 12.84 6.38 4.79
CA ALA A 84 12.93 6.90 6.15
C ALA A 84 12.30 8.30 6.30
N ALA A 85 12.47 9.19 5.32
CA ALA A 85 11.81 10.50 5.31
C ALA A 85 10.29 10.38 5.18
N VAL A 86 9.81 9.47 4.33
CA VAL A 86 8.39 9.12 4.24
C VAL A 86 7.90 8.54 5.56
N ALA A 87 8.66 7.63 6.17
CA ALA A 87 8.30 7.00 7.44
C ALA A 87 8.22 8.04 8.58
N PHE A 88 9.14 9.01 8.65
CA PHE A 88 9.06 10.12 9.59
C PHE A 88 7.79 10.98 9.38
N LYS A 89 7.44 11.29 8.12
CA LYS A 89 6.22 12.04 7.78
C LYS A 89 4.96 11.24 8.12
N LEU A 90 4.97 9.94 7.81
CA LEU A 90 3.91 9.02 8.14
C LEU A 90 3.74 8.94 9.65
N GLY A 91 4.80 8.74 10.44
CA GLY A 91 4.73 8.73 11.91
C GLY A 91 4.01 9.96 12.49
N GLY A 92 4.23 11.16 11.95
CA GLY A 92 3.52 12.37 12.40
C GLY A 92 2.08 12.52 11.87
N ALA A 93 1.68 11.76 10.86
CA ALA A 93 0.34 11.80 10.26
C ALA A 93 -0.54 10.60 10.67
N ARG A 94 0.10 9.45 10.86
CA ARG A 94 -0.38 8.12 11.22
C ARG A 94 0.77 7.39 11.93
N GLY A 95 0.67 7.22 13.25
CA GLY A 95 1.49 6.23 13.95
C GLY A 95 1.28 4.85 13.34
N PRO A 96 2.11 3.84 13.65
CA PRO A 96 1.86 2.57 13.00
C PRO A 96 0.59 1.99 13.66
N VAL A 97 0.20 0.82 13.20
CA VAL A 97 -0.58 -0.07 14.04
C VAL A 97 0.41 -0.59 15.09
N LEU A 98 0.66 0.16 16.17
CA LEU A 98 1.11 -0.49 17.40
C LEU A 98 -0.10 -1.35 17.74
N PRO A 99 0.00 -2.69 17.75
CA PRO A 99 -1.15 -3.49 18.12
C PRO A 99 -1.68 -3.00 19.47
N GLU A 100 -2.99 -2.81 19.47
CA GLU A 100 -3.76 -1.79 20.20
C GLU A 100 -3.33 -1.61 21.65
N PRO A 101 -2.73 -0.47 22.03
CA PRO A 101 -2.75 -0.06 23.43
C PRO A 101 -4.15 0.36 23.90
N GLY A 102 -5.06 0.67 22.96
CA GLY A 102 -6.34 1.30 23.27
C GLY A 102 -7.16 0.55 24.30
N HIS A 103 -7.33 -0.77 24.16
CA HIS A 103 -8.11 -1.52 25.14
C HIS A 103 -7.41 -1.65 26.49
N VAL A 104 -6.08 -1.80 26.52
CA VAL A 104 -5.33 -1.87 27.79
C VAL A 104 -5.39 -0.53 28.52
N GLU A 105 -5.36 0.59 27.80
CA GLU A 105 -5.51 1.95 28.37
C GLU A 105 -6.97 2.30 28.71
N PHE A 106 -7.98 1.67 28.07
CA PHE A 106 -9.39 1.81 28.42
C PHE A 106 -9.80 0.95 29.63
N VAL A 107 -9.20 -0.25 29.79
CA VAL A 107 -9.52 -1.22 30.86
C VAL A 107 -8.69 -0.95 32.11
N VAL A 108 -7.43 -0.53 31.96
CA VAL A 108 -6.56 -0.14 33.08
C VAL A 108 -6.53 1.37 33.15
N ALA A 109 -7.19 1.94 34.17
CA ALA A 109 -7.18 3.36 34.46
C ALA A 109 -5.73 3.88 34.67
N THR A 110 -5.12 4.32 33.57
CA THR A 110 -4.10 5.36 33.34
C THR A 110 -2.79 5.51 34.14
N ASP A 111 -2.45 4.70 35.14
CA ASP A 111 -1.19 4.91 35.89
C ASP A 111 -0.01 4.01 35.47
N LEU A 112 -0.17 3.09 34.51
CA LEU A 112 0.92 2.21 34.09
C LEU A 112 2.00 2.93 33.26
N PRO A 113 3.29 2.67 33.51
CA PRO A 113 4.39 3.18 32.68
C PRO A 113 4.24 2.77 31.21
N ARG A 114 4.24 3.75 30.28
CA ARG A 114 4.10 3.52 28.82
C ARG A 114 5.10 2.52 28.24
N ARG A 115 6.30 2.47 28.82
CA ARG A 115 7.33 1.50 28.41
C ARG A 115 6.87 0.05 28.59
N LEU A 116 6.02 -0.22 29.59
CA LEU A 116 5.50 -1.55 29.88
C LEU A 116 4.30 -1.87 28.99
N THR A 117 3.34 -0.94 28.89
CA THR A 117 2.12 -1.14 28.09
C THR A 117 2.43 -1.26 26.60
N LEU A 118 3.42 -0.53 26.10
CA LEU A 118 3.81 -0.54 24.68
C LEU A 118 4.95 -1.49 24.37
N ARG A 119 5.49 -2.23 25.36
CA ARG A 119 6.72 -3.01 25.19
C ARG A 119 6.61 -4.00 24.04
N ASP A 120 5.59 -4.85 24.10
CA ASP A 120 5.44 -5.99 23.21
C ASP A 120 4.98 -5.53 21.81
N SER A 121 4.13 -4.50 21.76
CA SER A 121 3.74 -3.82 20.52
C SER A 121 4.92 -3.15 19.82
N TRP A 122 5.78 -2.44 20.57
CA TRP A 122 6.99 -1.81 20.03
C TRP A 122 7.99 -2.85 19.50
N TRP A 123 8.22 -3.92 20.26
CA TRP A 123 9.07 -5.03 19.79
C TRP A 123 8.51 -5.70 18.56
N GLY A 124 7.20 -5.95 18.52
CA GLY A 124 6.52 -6.53 17.37
C GLY A 124 6.68 -5.68 16.11
N SER A 125 6.38 -4.38 16.18
CA SER A 125 6.55 -3.45 15.06
C SER A 125 8.02 -3.33 14.62
N ARG A 126 8.95 -3.25 15.58
CA ARG A 126 10.39 -3.19 15.28
C ARG A 126 10.85 -4.46 14.57
N LEU A 127 10.46 -5.63 15.06
CA LEU A 127 10.82 -6.90 14.46
C LEU A 127 10.26 -7.02 13.04
N MET A 128 8.99 -6.68 12.83
CA MET A 128 8.36 -6.68 11.51
C MET A 128 9.14 -5.84 10.49
N VAL A 129 9.48 -4.59 10.84
CA VAL A 129 10.22 -3.70 9.95
C VAL A 129 11.63 -4.22 9.69
N LEU A 130 12.34 -4.68 10.73
CA LEU A 130 13.69 -5.21 10.59
C LEU A 130 13.71 -6.46 9.72
N THR A 131 12.80 -7.40 9.94
CA THR A 131 12.69 -8.62 9.15
C THR A 131 12.33 -8.29 7.70
N ALA A 132 11.36 -7.42 7.45
CA ALA A 132 11.00 -7.03 6.09
C ALA A 132 12.19 -6.38 5.34
N CYS A 133 12.89 -5.44 5.98
CA CYS A 133 14.05 -4.79 5.36
C CYS A 133 15.25 -5.73 5.21
N LEU A 134 15.47 -6.65 6.15
CA LEU A 134 16.50 -7.69 6.03
C LEU A 134 16.20 -8.62 4.86
N CYS A 135 14.96 -9.10 4.75
CA CYS A 135 14.55 -10.00 3.69
C CYS A 135 14.65 -9.33 2.31
N LEU A 136 14.25 -8.06 2.17
CA LEU A 136 14.48 -7.30 0.94
C LEU A 136 15.99 -7.09 0.67
N GLY A 137 16.75 -6.77 1.72
CA GLY A 137 18.20 -6.58 1.66
C GLY A 137 18.96 -7.83 1.26
N VAL A 138 18.42 -9.03 1.53
CA VAL A 138 19.02 -10.31 1.16
C VAL A 138 18.46 -10.87 -0.15
N ALA A 139 17.16 -10.71 -0.41
CA ALA A 139 16.50 -11.22 -1.61
C ALA A 139 17.14 -10.70 -2.90
N ILE A 140 17.40 -9.38 -2.99
CA ILE A 140 18.00 -8.77 -4.17
C ILE A 140 19.42 -9.34 -4.43
N PRO A 141 20.33 -9.36 -3.44
CA PRO A 141 21.64 -10.01 -3.59
C PRO A 141 21.62 -11.51 -3.84
N ILE A 142 20.68 -12.28 -3.27
CA ILE A 142 20.53 -13.70 -3.62
C ILE A 142 20.25 -13.81 -5.12
N GLY A 143 19.31 -13.02 -5.63
CA GLY A 143 19.01 -13.02 -7.05
C GLY A 143 20.22 -12.64 -7.91
N PHE A 144 20.94 -11.60 -7.51
CA PHE A 144 22.18 -11.18 -8.16
C PHE A 144 23.23 -12.31 -8.18
N ALA A 145 23.46 -12.98 -7.05
CA ALA A 145 24.40 -14.09 -6.95
C ALA A 145 23.96 -15.30 -7.78
N MET A 146 22.67 -15.65 -7.76
CA MET A 146 22.10 -16.70 -8.62
C MET A 146 22.28 -16.40 -10.11
N SER A 147 22.29 -15.12 -10.50
CA SER A 147 22.58 -14.71 -11.88
C SER A 147 24.07 -14.75 -12.23
N GLY A 148 24.97 -15.07 -11.28
CA GLY A 148 26.42 -15.11 -11.46
C GLY A 148 27.17 -13.87 -10.93
N GLY A 149 26.49 -12.99 -10.19
CA GLY A 149 27.09 -11.86 -9.50
C GLY A 149 27.88 -12.27 -8.24
N ALA A 150 28.67 -11.35 -7.69
CA ALA A 150 29.53 -11.64 -6.54
C ALA A 150 28.72 -11.94 -5.26
N PRO A 151 28.98 -13.07 -4.55
CA PRO A 151 28.22 -13.47 -3.36
C PRO A 151 28.44 -12.54 -2.16
N VAL A 152 29.50 -11.72 -2.15
CA VAL A 152 29.73 -10.69 -1.12
C VAL A 152 28.59 -9.68 -1.03
N ALA A 153 27.82 -9.50 -2.12
CA ALA A 153 26.64 -8.66 -2.14
C ALA A 153 25.59 -9.09 -1.11
N LEU A 154 25.51 -10.38 -0.73
CA LEU A 154 24.58 -10.85 0.30
C LEU A 154 24.89 -10.25 1.66
N ALA A 155 26.16 -10.24 2.07
CA ALA A 155 26.57 -9.66 3.35
C ALA A 155 26.33 -8.16 3.37
N ILE A 156 26.67 -7.47 2.28
CA ILE A 156 26.46 -6.02 2.13
C ILE A 156 24.96 -5.69 2.19
N GLY A 157 24.14 -6.40 1.43
CA GLY A 157 22.70 -6.18 1.39
C GLY A 157 22.00 -6.50 2.71
N ALA A 158 22.43 -7.55 3.42
CA ALA A 158 21.94 -7.86 4.77
C ALA A 158 22.24 -6.71 5.76
N VAL A 159 23.47 -6.19 5.74
CA VAL A 159 23.88 -5.05 6.59
C VAL A 159 23.07 -3.80 6.24
N ILE A 160 22.97 -3.44 4.95
CA ILE A 160 22.19 -2.28 4.50
C ILE A 160 20.71 -2.44 4.85
N GLY A 161 20.14 -3.63 4.65
CA GLY A 161 18.75 -3.94 4.98
C GLY A 161 18.48 -3.78 6.48
N LEU A 162 19.34 -4.32 7.33
CA LEU A 162 19.20 -4.21 8.78
C LEU A 162 19.35 -2.76 9.27
N LEU A 163 20.40 -2.07 8.83
CA LEU A 163 20.64 -0.66 9.17
C LEU A 163 19.54 0.25 8.63
N GLY A 164 19.05 -0.03 7.43
CA GLY A 164 17.92 0.67 6.82
C GLY A 164 16.63 0.44 7.60
N GLY A 165 16.33 -0.79 8.01
CA GLY A 165 15.19 -1.09 8.87
C GLY A 165 15.27 -0.39 10.23
N LEU A 166 16.47 -0.36 10.85
CA LEU A 166 16.71 0.41 12.07
C LEU A 166 16.48 1.91 11.83
N LEU A 167 16.98 2.47 10.74
CA LEU A 167 16.77 3.88 10.41
C LEU A 167 15.28 4.19 10.20
N ILE A 168 14.57 3.35 9.44
CA ILE A 168 13.14 3.51 9.13
C ILE A 168 12.32 3.46 10.41
N VAL A 169 12.50 2.43 11.26
CA VAL A 169 11.71 2.32 12.50
C VAL A 169 11.98 3.46 13.48
N GLN A 170 13.23 3.94 13.57
CA GLN A 170 13.59 5.05 14.46
C GLN A 170 13.06 6.38 13.94
N THR A 171 13.24 6.66 12.65
CA THR A 171 12.72 7.90 12.04
C THR A 171 11.20 7.93 12.10
N TRP A 172 10.56 6.80 11.90
CA TRP A 172 9.13 6.64 12.06
C TRP A 172 8.66 6.94 13.50
N LEU A 173 9.30 6.38 14.54
CA LEU A 173 9.00 6.69 15.95
C LEU A 173 9.24 8.18 16.28
N ARG A 174 10.34 8.76 15.80
CA ARG A 174 10.62 10.20 15.96
C ARG A 174 9.55 11.08 15.30
N GLY A 175 8.98 10.61 14.20
CA GLY A 175 7.84 11.27 13.54
C GLY A 175 6.63 11.39 14.46
N GLN A 176 6.36 10.37 15.28
CA GLN A 176 5.24 10.36 16.24
C GLN A 176 5.46 11.31 17.42
N VAL A 177 6.68 11.35 17.95
CA VAL A 177 7.02 12.15 19.14
C VAL A 177 7.21 13.64 18.80
N ARG A 178 7.33 13.96 17.50
CA ARG A 178 7.54 15.34 17.02
C ARG A 178 6.49 16.28 17.63
N GLY A 179 6.98 17.32 18.32
CA GLY A 179 6.15 18.34 18.96
C GLY A 179 5.74 18.05 20.41
N HIS A 180 6.12 16.90 20.96
CA HIS A 180 5.73 16.48 22.32
C HIS A 180 6.93 16.23 23.25
N ALA A 181 8.12 15.92 22.70
CA ALA A 181 9.35 15.76 23.48
C ALA A 181 10.59 16.08 22.63
N PRO A 182 11.74 16.39 23.27
CA PRO A 182 13.00 16.58 22.56
C PRO A 182 13.41 15.32 21.79
N ILE A 183 13.73 15.49 20.51
CA ILE A 183 14.16 14.41 19.61
C ILE A 183 15.68 14.24 19.75
N GLY A 184 16.13 13.73 20.91
CA GLY A 184 17.54 13.49 21.21
C GLY A 184 17.90 12.00 21.25
N GLY A 185 19.04 11.62 20.68
CA GLY A 185 19.62 10.28 20.81
C GLY A 185 19.02 9.17 19.93
N MET A 186 19.64 7.98 19.98
CA MET A 186 19.24 6.79 19.20
C MET A 186 18.44 5.76 20.03
N ALA A 187 18.29 6.00 21.33
CA ALA A 187 17.55 5.11 22.21
C ALA A 187 16.04 5.22 21.94
N SER A 188 15.39 4.10 21.66
CA SER A 188 13.94 4.08 21.38
C SER A 188 13.09 4.23 22.63
N TRP A 189 13.53 3.73 23.79
CA TRP A 189 12.68 3.73 24.99
C TRP A 189 12.29 5.12 25.49
N PRO A 190 13.20 6.11 25.57
CA PRO A 190 12.82 7.48 25.90
C PRO A 190 11.78 8.06 24.93
N LEU A 191 11.84 7.69 23.65
CA LEU A 191 10.88 8.11 22.64
C LEU A 191 9.53 7.42 22.81
N VAL A 192 9.50 6.13 23.16
CA VAL A 192 8.27 5.39 23.47
C VAL A 192 7.57 5.97 24.71
N GLU A 193 8.34 6.30 25.76
CA GLU A 193 7.81 6.93 26.97
C GLU A 193 7.24 8.34 26.69
N ALA A 194 7.80 9.04 25.71
CA ALA A 194 7.34 10.36 25.29
C ALA A 194 6.08 10.35 24.40
N LEU A 195 5.54 9.19 24.02
CA LEU A 195 4.37 9.12 23.14
C LEU A 195 3.10 9.66 23.84
N PRO A 196 2.40 10.65 23.25
CA PRO A 196 1.21 11.23 23.88
C PRO A 196 0.01 10.27 23.85
N GLY A 197 -0.55 9.97 25.02
CA GLY A 197 -1.72 9.08 25.21
C GLY A 197 -2.92 9.41 24.32
N PRO A 198 -3.38 10.68 24.22
CA PRO A 198 -4.52 11.03 23.35
C PRO A 198 -4.29 10.71 21.87
N VAL A 199 -3.05 10.75 21.41
CA VAL A 199 -2.70 10.41 20.02
C VAL A 199 -2.71 8.89 19.82
N LEU A 200 -2.19 8.13 20.79
CA LEU A 200 -2.24 6.67 20.78
C LEU A 200 -3.68 6.17 20.81
N LEU A 201 -4.53 6.75 21.66
CA LEU A 201 -5.95 6.44 21.73
C LEU A 201 -6.65 6.65 20.39
N ARG A 202 -6.45 7.84 19.79
CA ARG A 202 -7.02 8.16 18.47
C ARG A 202 -6.55 7.18 17.40
N GLN A 203 -5.28 6.79 17.41
CA GLN A 203 -4.72 5.83 16.45
C GLN A 203 -5.30 4.43 16.65
N SER A 204 -5.46 4.00 17.90
CA SER A 204 -6.10 2.73 18.24
C SER A 204 -7.54 2.70 17.74
N LEU A 205 -8.33 3.72 18.05
CA LEU A 205 -9.71 3.83 17.58
C LEU A 205 -9.81 3.83 16.05
N LEU A 206 -8.88 4.49 15.35
CA LEU A 206 -8.85 4.46 13.88
C LEU A 206 -8.47 3.06 13.34
N SER A 207 -7.52 2.37 13.96
CA SER A 207 -7.10 1.02 13.55
C SER A 207 -8.19 -0.01 13.82
N GLU A 208 -8.83 0.09 14.98
CA GLU A 208 -10.00 -0.71 15.34
C GLU A 208 -11.14 -0.45 14.39
N ALA A 209 -11.40 0.82 14.05
CA ALA A 209 -12.46 1.15 13.12
C ALA A 209 -12.18 0.61 11.70
N VAL A 210 -10.93 0.62 11.24
CA VAL A 210 -10.54 -0.01 9.96
C VAL A 210 -10.77 -1.52 10.04
N THR A 211 -10.31 -2.15 11.11
CA THR A 211 -10.43 -3.60 11.31
C THR A 211 -11.89 -4.04 11.43
N SER A 212 -12.69 -3.34 12.22
CA SER A 212 -14.12 -3.61 12.38
C SER A 212 -14.89 -3.35 11.09
N SER A 213 -14.52 -2.31 10.33
CA SER A 213 -15.08 -2.09 9.00
C SER A 213 -14.73 -3.24 8.05
N LEU A 214 -13.51 -3.80 8.11
CA LEU A 214 -13.15 -4.98 7.34
C LEU A 214 -13.94 -6.23 7.77
N VAL A 215 -14.11 -6.44 9.08
CA VAL A 215 -14.91 -7.55 9.63
C VAL A 215 -16.38 -7.45 9.23
N VAL A 216 -16.95 -6.24 9.21
CA VAL A 216 -18.33 -5.99 8.75
C VAL A 216 -18.41 -5.88 7.22
N SER A 217 -17.31 -6.15 6.50
CA SER A 217 -17.18 -6.03 5.05
C SER A 217 -17.39 -4.65 4.46
N ASP A 218 -17.45 -3.61 5.28
CA ASP A 218 -17.53 -2.22 4.84
C ASP A 218 -16.14 -1.72 4.44
N THR A 219 -15.66 -2.24 3.31
CA THR A 219 -14.38 -1.86 2.73
C THR A 219 -14.32 -0.38 2.32
N ARG A 220 -15.47 0.27 2.11
CA ARG A 220 -15.55 1.71 1.81
C ARG A 220 -15.19 2.51 3.05
N ARG A 221 -15.79 2.18 4.19
CA ARG A 221 -15.48 2.80 5.48
C ARG A 221 -14.06 2.49 5.94
N ALA A 222 -13.62 1.24 5.78
CA ALA A 222 -12.23 0.85 6.06
C ALA A 222 -11.24 1.72 5.28
N ARG A 223 -11.48 1.93 3.99
CA ARG A 223 -10.67 2.81 3.14
C ARG A 223 -10.74 4.27 3.59
N ALA A 224 -11.92 4.81 3.87
CA ALA A 224 -12.08 6.20 4.30
C ALA A 224 -11.28 6.50 5.59
N GLN A 225 -11.27 5.54 6.52
CA GLN A 225 -10.51 5.63 7.78
C GLN A 225 -9.01 5.42 7.54
N ALA A 226 -8.64 4.42 6.73
CA ALA A 226 -7.27 4.13 6.35
C ALA A 226 -6.64 5.25 5.52
N PHE A 227 -7.42 6.06 4.79
CA PHE A 227 -6.95 7.12 3.89
C PHE A 227 -7.47 8.52 4.25
N SER A 228 -7.59 8.85 5.55
CA SER A 228 -7.93 10.21 6.00
C SER A 228 -7.07 11.30 5.33
N LEU A 229 -7.69 12.16 4.51
CA LEU A 229 -6.99 13.22 3.80
C LEU A 229 -6.86 14.47 4.68
N LYS A 230 -5.63 14.95 4.86
CA LYS A 230 -5.40 16.29 5.41
C LYS A 230 -5.55 17.31 4.28
N LEU A 231 -6.72 17.93 4.19
CA LEU A 231 -6.99 19.00 3.24
C LEU A 231 -6.17 20.23 3.66
N ARG A 232 -5.24 20.68 2.80
CA ARG A 232 -4.34 21.80 3.11
C ARG A 232 -4.81 23.12 2.53
N HIS A 233 -5.36 23.09 1.33
CA HIS A 233 -5.79 24.31 0.64
C HIS A 233 -7.25 24.64 0.98
N LYS A 234 -7.56 25.94 1.02
CA LYS A 234 -8.94 26.44 1.09
C LYS A 234 -9.72 25.91 -0.11
N PRO A 235 -11.04 25.63 0.04
CA PRO A 235 -11.85 25.22 -1.09
C PRO A 235 -11.79 26.32 -2.17
N ALA A 236 -11.25 25.99 -3.34
CA ALA A 236 -11.35 26.85 -4.50
C ALA A 236 -12.77 26.75 -5.06
N ARG A 237 -13.37 27.88 -5.44
CA ARG A 237 -14.65 27.86 -6.15
C ARG A 237 -14.40 27.26 -7.54
N ILE A 238 -14.98 26.10 -7.80
CA ILE A 238 -14.94 25.50 -9.13
C ILE A 238 -15.85 26.35 -10.00
N LYS A 239 -15.29 27.02 -11.02
CA LYS A 239 -16.10 27.71 -12.03
C LYS A 239 -16.88 26.64 -12.79
N VAL A 240 -18.19 26.78 -12.87
CA VAL A 240 -19.05 25.85 -13.63
C VAL A 240 -18.64 25.92 -15.09
N ALA A 241 -18.13 24.80 -15.63
CA ALA A 241 -17.61 24.73 -16.99
C ALA A 241 -18.37 23.68 -17.83
N GLY A 242 -19.67 23.48 -17.52
CA GLY A 242 -20.50 22.39 -18.03
C GLY A 242 -20.35 21.11 -17.21
N PRO A 243 -21.31 20.16 -17.31
CA PRO A 243 -21.39 19.03 -16.40
C PRO A 243 -20.15 18.12 -16.49
N ASN A 244 -19.70 17.77 -17.70
CA ASN A 244 -18.56 16.86 -17.88
C ASN A 244 -17.24 17.45 -17.38
N LEU A 245 -16.94 18.68 -17.80
CA LEU A 245 -15.69 19.34 -17.45
C LEU A 245 -15.65 19.70 -15.96
N THR A 246 -16.80 19.96 -15.33
CA THR A 246 -16.88 20.21 -13.89
C THR A 246 -16.44 18.98 -13.08
N VAL A 247 -16.81 17.77 -13.51
CA VAL A 247 -16.36 16.52 -12.86
C VAL A 247 -14.83 16.37 -12.96
N VAL A 248 -14.28 16.51 -14.18
CA VAL A 248 -12.83 16.38 -14.40
C VAL A 248 -12.05 17.46 -13.64
N LEU A 249 -12.52 18.71 -13.67
CA LEU A 249 -11.90 19.80 -12.92
C LEU A 249 -11.98 19.57 -11.41
N ALA A 250 -13.10 19.04 -10.89
CA ALA A 250 -13.24 18.72 -9.48
C ALA A 250 -12.19 17.69 -9.02
N ASP A 251 -11.91 16.67 -9.85
CA ASP A 251 -10.84 15.70 -9.58
C ASP A 251 -9.46 16.35 -9.57
N VAL A 252 -9.15 17.16 -10.58
CA VAL A 252 -7.88 17.90 -10.66
C VAL A 252 -7.72 18.81 -9.44
N TYR A 253 -8.73 19.59 -9.08
CA TYR A 253 -8.71 20.43 -7.88
C TYR A 253 -8.60 19.60 -6.60
N GLY A 254 -9.23 18.42 -6.54
CA GLY A 254 -9.09 17.47 -5.44
C GLY A 254 -7.64 17.01 -5.26
N LEU A 255 -6.97 16.65 -6.36
CA LEU A 255 -5.56 16.27 -6.37
C LEU A 255 -4.65 17.43 -5.95
N LEU A 256 -4.88 18.62 -6.49
CA LEU A 256 -4.14 19.84 -6.13
C LEU A 256 -4.33 20.21 -4.65
N ARG A 257 -5.54 20.01 -4.09
CA ARG A 257 -5.82 20.27 -2.67
C ARG A 257 -5.03 19.34 -1.75
N THR A 258 -4.74 18.12 -2.21
CA THR A 258 -3.89 17.13 -1.52
C THR A 258 -2.51 17.00 -2.18
N TRP A 259 -1.98 18.07 -2.77
CA TRP A 259 -0.77 18.10 -3.61
C TRP A 259 0.33 17.14 -3.18
N THR A 260 0.79 17.18 -1.92
CA THR A 260 1.90 16.33 -1.47
C THR A 260 1.58 14.84 -1.50
N SER A 261 0.35 14.45 -1.19
CA SER A 261 -0.07 13.04 -1.28
C SER A 261 -0.30 12.65 -2.74
N SER A 262 -0.96 13.50 -3.53
CA SER A 262 -1.25 13.23 -4.93
C SER A 262 0.01 13.17 -5.78
N LEU A 263 1.01 14.01 -5.50
CA LEU A 263 2.32 13.96 -6.15
C LEU A 263 3.03 12.64 -5.86
N GLY A 264 2.97 12.15 -4.60
CA GLY A 264 3.53 10.83 -4.25
C GLY A 264 2.89 9.71 -5.06
N TRP A 265 1.57 9.71 -5.20
CA TRP A 265 0.85 8.75 -6.04
C TRP A 265 1.17 8.90 -7.53
N ALA A 266 1.27 10.14 -8.04
CA ALA A 266 1.58 10.40 -9.44
C ALA A 266 3.00 9.98 -9.82
N VAL A 267 3.99 10.23 -8.94
CA VAL A 267 5.38 9.80 -9.16
C VAL A 267 5.48 8.27 -9.10
N PHE A 268 4.81 7.63 -8.14
CA PHE A 268 4.78 6.18 -8.04
C PHE A 268 4.12 5.55 -9.28
N GLU A 269 2.97 6.08 -9.69
CA GLU A 269 2.27 5.66 -10.91
C GLU A 269 3.16 5.82 -12.15
N LEU A 270 3.73 7.00 -12.36
CA LEU A 270 4.62 7.27 -13.48
C LEU A 270 5.78 6.26 -13.55
N ALA A 271 6.45 6.00 -12.41
CA ALA A 271 7.52 5.02 -12.35
C ALA A 271 7.04 3.62 -12.75
N THR A 272 5.89 3.18 -12.24
CA THR A 272 5.33 1.85 -12.59
C THR A 272 4.94 1.75 -14.06
N LEU A 273 4.37 2.80 -14.65
CA LEU A 273 3.98 2.82 -16.07
C LEU A 273 5.18 2.85 -17.01
N VAL A 274 6.26 3.54 -16.64
CA VAL A 274 7.52 3.52 -17.41
C VAL A 274 8.12 2.12 -17.39
N VAL A 275 8.21 1.48 -16.21
CA VAL A 275 8.68 0.09 -16.10
C VAL A 275 7.79 -0.86 -16.91
N LEU A 276 6.47 -0.68 -16.85
CA LEU A 276 5.51 -1.47 -17.60
C LEU A 276 5.71 -1.33 -19.11
N GLY A 277 5.86 -0.10 -19.62
CA GLY A 277 6.07 0.15 -21.04
C GLY A 277 7.41 -0.39 -21.56
N LEU A 278 8.48 -0.24 -20.79
CA LEU A 278 9.79 -0.83 -21.12
C LEU A 278 9.72 -2.37 -21.13
N HIS A 279 9.01 -2.98 -20.18
CA HIS A 279 8.89 -4.43 -20.05
C HIS A 279 7.98 -5.07 -21.11
N ALA A 280 6.86 -4.41 -21.46
CA ALA A 280 5.88 -4.89 -22.44
C ALA A 280 6.46 -5.15 -23.84
N VAL A 281 7.62 -4.58 -24.16
CA VAL A 281 8.24 -4.70 -25.49
C VAL A 281 9.50 -5.56 -25.48
N GLN A 282 10.15 -5.74 -24.33
CA GLN A 282 11.40 -6.49 -24.24
C GLN A 282 11.24 -8.01 -24.19
N HIS A 283 10.02 -8.55 -24.32
CA HIS A 283 9.76 -10.02 -24.27
C HIS A 283 10.41 -10.67 -23.06
N ALA A 284 10.36 -9.97 -21.94
CA ALA A 284 10.99 -10.42 -20.74
C ALA A 284 10.24 -11.69 -20.26
N ASP A 285 10.93 -12.83 -20.29
CA ASP A 285 10.46 -14.20 -19.99
C ASP A 285 9.93 -14.47 -18.55
N SER A 286 9.72 -13.45 -17.70
CA SER A 286 9.29 -13.67 -16.31
C SER A 286 7.80 -13.66 -16.22
N PRO A 287 7.22 -14.79 -15.76
CA PRO A 287 5.81 -14.80 -15.43
C PRO A 287 5.49 -13.92 -14.20
N LEU A 288 6.47 -13.40 -13.45
CA LEU A 288 6.25 -12.70 -12.17
C LEU A 288 6.36 -11.17 -12.26
N LEU A 289 7.24 -10.63 -13.11
CA LEU A 289 7.51 -9.18 -13.13
C LEU A 289 6.30 -8.38 -13.64
N LEU A 290 5.72 -8.77 -14.77
CA LEU A 290 4.56 -8.10 -15.36
C LEU A 290 3.35 -8.05 -14.40
N PRO A 291 2.90 -9.16 -13.77
CA PRO A 291 1.85 -9.09 -12.76
C PRO A 291 2.13 -8.14 -11.60
N ILE A 292 3.35 -8.14 -11.07
CA ILE A 292 3.72 -7.28 -9.93
C ILE A 292 3.69 -5.80 -10.33
N VAL A 293 4.22 -5.46 -11.51
CA VAL A 293 4.22 -4.08 -12.02
C VAL A 293 2.78 -3.61 -12.30
N LEU A 294 1.91 -4.47 -12.83
CA LEU A 294 0.49 -4.16 -13.03
C LEU A 294 -0.26 -3.95 -11.71
N VAL A 295 0.02 -4.76 -10.69
CA VAL A 295 -0.53 -4.54 -9.34
C VAL A 295 -0.02 -3.23 -8.76
N ALA A 296 1.25 -2.90 -8.96
CA ALA A 296 1.82 -1.63 -8.53
C ALA A 296 1.15 -0.44 -9.24
N ALA A 297 0.94 -0.50 -10.56
CA ALA A 297 0.18 0.50 -11.31
C ALA A 297 -1.28 0.59 -10.81
N HIS A 298 -1.94 -0.53 -10.52
CA HIS A 298 -3.27 -0.51 -9.92
C HIS A 298 -3.28 0.21 -8.55
N ILE A 299 -2.29 -0.05 -7.70
CA ILE A 299 -2.14 0.64 -6.40
C ILE A 299 -1.88 2.14 -6.61
N GLY A 300 -1.01 2.51 -7.55
CA GLY A 300 -0.73 3.92 -7.88
C GLY A 300 -1.97 4.67 -8.36
N THR A 301 -2.70 4.06 -9.29
CA THR A 301 -3.96 4.55 -9.84
C THR A 301 -5.00 4.82 -8.76
N THR A 302 -5.07 3.97 -7.73
CA THR A 302 -6.01 4.12 -6.61
C THR A 302 -5.87 5.48 -5.91
N GLY A 303 -4.66 6.03 -5.87
CA GLY A 303 -4.41 7.35 -5.31
C GLY A 303 -4.90 8.51 -6.19
N LEU A 304 -5.05 8.27 -7.49
CA LEU A 304 -5.40 9.26 -8.51
C LEU A 304 -6.90 9.24 -8.87
N THR A 305 -7.57 8.09 -8.74
CA THR A 305 -9.00 7.89 -9.05
C THR A 305 -9.92 8.12 -7.85
N ARG A 306 -9.57 9.06 -6.96
CA ARG A 306 -10.35 9.34 -5.75
C ARG A 306 -11.76 9.86 -6.05
N GLY A 307 -11.96 10.54 -7.18
CA GLY A 307 -13.26 10.95 -7.68
C GLY A 307 -14.19 9.75 -7.88
N LEU A 308 -13.73 8.73 -8.63
CA LEU A 308 -14.46 7.48 -8.85
C LEU A 308 -14.85 6.80 -7.52
N GLN A 309 -13.94 6.83 -6.56
CA GLN A 309 -14.16 6.25 -5.23
C GLN A 309 -15.17 7.02 -4.38
N GLY A 310 -15.19 8.35 -4.51
CA GLY A 310 -16.16 9.24 -3.88
C GLY A 310 -17.53 9.13 -4.53
N GLN A 311 -17.58 9.11 -5.85
CA GLN A 311 -18.78 8.83 -6.64
C GLN A 311 -19.39 7.51 -6.18
N ALA A 312 -18.62 6.42 -6.18
CA ALA A 312 -19.06 5.12 -5.70
C ALA A 312 -19.56 5.09 -4.24
N ALA A 313 -19.11 6.02 -3.39
CA ALA A 313 -19.59 6.14 -2.02
C ALA A 313 -20.95 6.86 -1.95
N ALA A 314 -21.22 7.80 -2.85
CA ALA A 314 -22.51 8.49 -3.05
C ALA A 314 -23.48 7.69 -3.95
N ALA A 315 -23.27 6.39 -4.06
CA ALA A 315 -24.11 5.56 -4.89
C ALA A 315 -25.53 5.47 -4.29
N GLY A 316 -26.54 5.78 -5.10
CA GLY A 316 -27.94 5.93 -4.66
C GLY A 316 -28.40 7.39 -4.55
N ASP A 317 -27.46 8.34 -4.48
CA ASP A 317 -27.79 9.76 -4.50
C ASP A 317 -28.01 10.25 -5.94
N GLN A 318 -28.83 11.30 -6.11
CA GLN A 318 -28.99 11.95 -7.40
C GLN A 318 -27.73 12.74 -7.76
N SER A 319 -27.26 12.61 -9.01
CA SER A 319 -26.12 13.39 -9.49
C SER A 319 -26.45 14.88 -9.45
N LEU A 320 -25.62 15.67 -8.76
CA LEU A 320 -25.75 17.13 -8.69
C LEU A 320 -25.66 17.81 -10.05
N LEU A 321 -25.05 17.13 -11.03
CA LEU A 321 -24.83 17.63 -12.38
C LEU A 321 -25.81 17.01 -13.42
N GLY A 322 -26.76 16.20 -12.96
CA GLY A 322 -27.73 15.51 -13.83
C GLY A 322 -27.10 14.45 -14.73
N LEU A 323 -25.87 14.02 -14.44
CA LEU A 323 -25.18 13.02 -15.24
C LEU A 323 -25.66 11.62 -14.87
N SER A 324 -25.69 10.73 -15.87
CA SER A 324 -25.88 9.31 -15.57
C SER A 324 -24.67 8.80 -14.79
N TRP A 325 -24.92 7.86 -13.87
CA TRP A 325 -23.91 7.21 -13.06
C TRP A 325 -22.72 6.67 -13.88
N ARG A 326 -23.02 6.07 -15.04
CA ARG A 326 -22.03 5.50 -15.95
C ARG A 326 -21.13 6.57 -16.54
N HIS A 327 -21.74 7.66 -16.97
CA HIS A 327 -21.03 8.77 -17.58
C HIS A 327 -20.10 9.44 -16.55
N GLU A 328 -20.57 9.62 -15.32
CA GLU A 328 -19.76 10.18 -14.23
C GLU A 328 -18.57 9.27 -13.87
N ALA A 329 -18.77 7.95 -13.79
CA ALA A 329 -17.67 6.99 -13.56
C ALA A 329 -16.61 7.03 -14.67
N VAL A 330 -17.03 7.15 -15.93
CA VAL A 330 -16.11 7.30 -17.07
C VAL A 330 -15.32 8.61 -16.97
N LEU A 331 -15.95 9.72 -16.59
CA LEU A 331 -15.27 11.01 -16.44
C LEU A 331 -14.19 11.00 -15.35
N HIS A 332 -14.39 10.23 -14.27
CA HIS A 332 -13.38 10.05 -13.22
C HIS A 332 -12.21 9.14 -13.61
N LEU A 333 -12.43 8.20 -14.53
CA LEU A 333 -11.45 7.17 -14.89
C LEU A 333 -10.68 7.49 -16.18
N ALA A 334 -11.36 8.04 -17.19
CA ALA A 334 -10.84 8.26 -18.52
C ALA A 334 -9.57 9.14 -18.56
N PRO A 335 -9.46 10.27 -17.82
CA PRO A 335 -8.25 11.08 -17.85
C PRO A 335 -7.00 10.30 -17.42
N VAL A 336 -7.13 9.47 -16.38
CA VAL A 336 -6.02 8.64 -15.88
C VAL A 336 -5.72 7.49 -16.87
N ALA A 337 -6.75 6.84 -17.41
CA ALA A 337 -6.58 5.78 -18.41
C ALA A 337 -5.89 6.27 -19.70
N VAL A 338 -6.25 7.47 -20.19
CA VAL A 338 -5.60 8.08 -21.36
C VAL A 338 -4.12 8.38 -21.05
N LEU A 339 -3.83 8.95 -19.88
CA LEU A 339 -2.46 9.22 -19.47
C LEU A 339 -1.63 7.93 -19.37
N GLN A 340 -2.19 6.87 -18.79
CA GLN A 340 -1.57 5.55 -18.71
C GLN A 340 -1.26 4.99 -20.09
N PHE A 341 -2.23 5.03 -21.01
CA PHE A 341 -2.05 4.55 -22.37
C PHE A 341 -0.91 5.28 -23.08
N VAL A 342 -0.88 6.62 -22.98
CA VAL A 342 0.16 7.45 -23.59
C VAL A 342 1.54 7.13 -23.00
N ILE A 343 1.68 7.05 -21.68
CA ILE A 343 2.97 6.80 -21.01
C ILE A 343 3.49 5.40 -21.34
N VAL A 344 2.65 4.37 -21.20
CA VAL A 344 3.05 2.97 -21.44
C VAL A 344 3.42 2.78 -22.91
N THR A 345 2.63 3.35 -23.83
CA THR A 345 2.92 3.28 -25.27
C THR A 345 4.21 4.05 -25.59
N ALA A 346 4.39 5.27 -25.09
CA ALA A 346 5.60 6.06 -25.34
C ALA A 346 6.85 5.37 -24.80
N ALA A 347 6.82 4.86 -23.57
CA ALA A 347 7.92 4.10 -22.99
C ALA A 347 8.21 2.82 -23.77
N GLY A 348 7.17 2.11 -24.25
CA GLY A 348 7.34 0.96 -25.13
C GLY A 348 7.94 1.32 -26.48
N LEU A 349 7.54 2.42 -27.11
CA LEU A 349 8.07 2.87 -28.40
C LEU A 349 9.58 3.15 -28.35
N LEU A 350 10.11 3.60 -27.21
CA LEU A 350 11.57 3.81 -27.03
C LEU A 350 12.40 2.53 -27.21
N THR A 351 11.76 1.35 -27.20
CA THR A 351 12.43 0.06 -27.38
C THR A 351 12.30 -0.50 -28.80
N GLY A 352 11.59 0.17 -29.71
CA GLY A 352 11.61 -0.12 -31.15
C GLY A 352 10.48 -0.99 -31.73
N SER A 353 9.45 -1.34 -30.97
CA SER A 353 8.30 -2.15 -31.46
C SER A 353 6.97 -1.41 -31.34
N SER A 354 6.43 -0.89 -32.44
CA SER A 354 5.27 0.02 -32.40
C SER A 354 3.91 -0.65 -32.22
N GLY A 355 3.64 -1.75 -32.95
CA GLY A 355 2.33 -2.42 -32.92
C GLY A 355 2.05 -3.21 -31.64
N THR A 356 3.06 -3.90 -31.12
CA THR A 356 2.96 -4.71 -29.89
C THR A 356 2.87 -3.84 -28.64
N ALA A 357 3.62 -2.73 -28.60
CA ALA A 357 3.58 -1.78 -27.48
C ALA A 357 2.18 -1.20 -27.25
N ALA A 358 1.49 -0.77 -28.32
CA ALA A 358 0.14 -0.24 -28.21
C ALA A 358 -0.87 -1.30 -27.76
N ALA A 359 -0.73 -2.55 -28.22
CA ALA A 359 -1.60 -3.65 -27.83
C ALA A 359 -1.45 -4.02 -26.33
N TYR A 360 -0.20 -4.11 -25.84
CA TYR A 360 0.05 -4.33 -24.42
C TYR A 360 -0.38 -3.14 -23.55
N ALA A 361 -0.14 -1.91 -24.01
CA ALA A 361 -0.61 -0.71 -23.33
C ALA A 361 -2.13 -0.71 -23.20
N LEU A 362 -2.85 -1.06 -24.26
CA LEU A 362 -4.30 -1.21 -24.23
C LEU A 362 -4.73 -2.27 -23.21
N GLY A 363 -4.17 -3.48 -23.26
CA GLY A 363 -4.49 -4.55 -22.32
C GLY A 363 -4.25 -4.15 -20.86
N ALA A 364 -3.10 -3.53 -20.58
CA ALA A 364 -2.76 -3.01 -19.25
C ALA A 364 -3.73 -1.94 -18.75
N VAL A 365 -4.05 -0.95 -19.59
CA VAL A 365 -4.97 0.14 -19.25
C VAL A 365 -6.37 -0.40 -18.98
N LEU A 366 -6.87 -1.30 -19.82
CA LEU A 366 -8.17 -1.94 -19.61
C LEU A 366 -8.19 -2.74 -18.29
N LEU A 367 -7.12 -3.47 -17.99
CA LEU A 367 -6.99 -4.26 -16.77
C LEU A 367 -6.95 -3.37 -15.51
N VAL A 368 -6.14 -2.32 -15.53
CA VAL A 368 -6.05 -1.36 -14.42
C VAL A 368 -7.38 -0.62 -14.24
N ALA A 369 -7.99 -0.15 -15.33
CA ALA A 369 -9.29 0.52 -15.32
C ALA A 369 -10.40 -0.40 -14.77
N GLY A 370 -10.46 -1.65 -15.21
CA GLY A 370 -11.37 -2.67 -14.69
C GLY A 370 -11.15 -2.96 -13.21
N GLY A 371 -9.89 -3.11 -12.81
CA GLY A 371 -9.50 -3.22 -11.40
C GLY A 371 -9.97 -2.02 -10.57
N GLN A 372 -9.86 -0.79 -11.09
CA GLN A 372 -10.32 0.42 -10.40
C GLN A 372 -11.84 0.49 -10.27
N LEU A 373 -12.59 0.10 -11.30
CA LEU A 373 -14.05 -0.03 -11.21
C LEU A 373 -14.46 -1.07 -10.19
N LEU A 374 -13.81 -2.24 -10.18
CA LEU A 374 -14.01 -3.27 -9.16
C LEU A 374 -13.68 -2.75 -7.77
N TYR A 375 -12.55 -2.05 -7.62
CA TYR A 375 -12.13 -1.47 -6.35
C TYR A 375 -13.14 -0.43 -5.81
N ALA A 376 -13.69 0.41 -6.69
CA ALA A 376 -14.68 1.41 -6.33
C ALA A 376 -16.06 0.79 -6.02
N HIS A 377 -16.49 -0.20 -6.81
CA HIS A 377 -17.86 -0.74 -6.79
C HIS A 377 -17.99 -2.19 -6.28
N LYS A 378 -16.99 -2.72 -5.56
CA LYS A 378 -16.99 -4.12 -5.08
C LYS A 378 -18.17 -4.56 -4.22
N GLY A 379 -18.79 -3.62 -3.51
CA GLY A 379 -19.86 -3.93 -2.55
C GLY A 379 -19.36 -4.65 -1.29
N PRO A 380 -20.29 -5.04 -0.39
CA PRO A 380 -19.97 -5.83 0.78
C PRO A 380 -19.53 -7.24 0.38
N ALA A 381 -18.80 -7.91 1.26
CA ALA A 381 -18.44 -9.30 1.05
C ALA A 381 -19.67 -10.20 1.24
N PRO A 382 -19.69 -11.38 0.60
CA PRO A 382 -20.67 -12.40 0.92
C PRO A 382 -20.65 -12.74 2.41
N GLY A 383 -21.81 -12.79 3.07
CA GLY A 383 -21.91 -13.03 4.51
C GLY A 383 -21.26 -14.34 4.98
N GLY A 384 -21.19 -15.36 4.11
CA GLY A 384 -20.49 -16.61 4.38
C GLY A 384 -18.96 -16.49 4.50
N LEU A 385 -18.36 -15.40 4.02
CA LEU A 385 -16.92 -15.13 4.18
C LEU A 385 -16.60 -14.40 5.50
N MET A 386 -17.62 -14.04 6.29
CA MET A 386 -17.52 -13.09 7.42
C MET A 386 -17.82 -13.73 8.78
N GLY A 387 -17.83 -15.06 8.87
CA GLY A 387 -17.99 -15.80 10.13
C GLY A 387 -16.80 -15.66 11.09
N SER A 388 -17.03 -15.93 12.37
CA SER A 388 -15.99 -16.01 13.40
C SER A 388 -14.96 -17.11 13.08
N GLY A 389 -13.66 -16.82 13.25
CA GLY A 389 -12.56 -17.74 12.96
C GLY A 389 -11.82 -17.42 11.63
N PRO A 390 -11.55 -18.40 10.74
CA PRO A 390 -10.80 -18.17 9.49
C PRO A 390 -11.44 -17.13 8.54
N GLY A 391 -12.69 -16.71 8.80
CA GLY A 391 -13.39 -15.63 8.08
C GLY A 391 -12.66 -14.27 8.12
N ARG A 392 -11.86 -13.98 9.16
CA ARG A 392 -11.06 -12.73 9.20
C ARG A 392 -10.02 -12.67 8.05
N GLY A 393 -9.40 -13.79 7.70
CA GLY A 393 -8.46 -13.86 6.55
C GLY A 393 -9.19 -13.72 5.21
N MET A 394 -10.39 -14.26 5.12
CA MET A 394 -11.21 -14.19 3.91
C MET A 394 -11.75 -12.77 3.64
N ALA A 395 -12.00 -11.99 4.70
CA ALA A 395 -12.29 -10.56 4.60
C ALA A 395 -11.15 -9.76 3.96
N VAL A 396 -9.90 -10.08 4.30
CA VAL A 396 -8.72 -9.46 3.69
C VAL A 396 -8.60 -9.85 2.21
N LEU A 397 -8.80 -11.12 1.88
CA LEU A 397 -8.81 -11.58 0.49
C LEU A 397 -9.91 -10.87 -0.33
N TRP A 398 -11.11 -10.69 0.23
CA TRP A 398 -12.16 -9.90 -0.40
C TRP A 398 -11.76 -8.44 -0.58
N ALA A 399 -11.11 -7.84 0.41
CA ALA A 399 -10.63 -6.47 0.32
C ALA A 399 -9.60 -6.30 -0.81
N MET A 400 -8.75 -7.31 -1.01
CA MET A 400 -7.67 -7.36 -2.01
C MET A 400 -8.10 -7.87 -3.39
N HIS A 401 -9.31 -8.43 -3.54
CA HIS A 401 -9.70 -9.10 -4.78
C HIS A 401 -9.55 -8.27 -6.07
N PRO A 402 -9.74 -6.93 -6.09
CA PRO A 402 -9.50 -6.16 -7.32
C PRO A 402 -8.02 -6.22 -7.74
N GLY A 403 -7.11 -6.19 -6.77
CA GLY A 403 -5.69 -6.42 -6.99
C GLY A 403 -5.37 -7.86 -7.41
N ILE A 404 -6.11 -8.86 -6.89
CA ILE A 404 -5.98 -10.27 -7.34
C ILE A 404 -6.41 -10.43 -8.80
N VAL A 405 -7.47 -9.75 -9.23
CA VAL A 405 -7.91 -9.73 -10.64
C VAL A 405 -6.84 -9.12 -11.54
N VAL A 406 -6.23 -8.00 -11.11
CA VAL A 406 -5.10 -7.39 -11.84
C VAL A 406 -3.89 -8.30 -11.87
N LEU A 407 -3.58 -8.98 -10.76
CA LEU A 407 -2.48 -9.95 -10.69
C LEU A 407 -2.71 -11.12 -11.67
N ALA A 408 -3.90 -11.72 -11.65
CA ALA A 408 -4.27 -12.81 -12.54
C ALA A 408 -4.28 -12.37 -14.02
N GLY A 409 -4.79 -11.18 -14.31
CA GLY A 409 -4.73 -10.59 -15.66
C GLY A 409 -3.31 -10.30 -16.11
N GLY A 410 -2.41 -9.95 -15.18
CA GLY A 410 -0.99 -9.79 -15.46
C GLY A 410 -0.31 -11.10 -15.83
N PHE A 411 -0.68 -12.22 -15.18
CA PHE A 411 -0.22 -13.55 -15.59
C PHE A 411 -0.78 -13.95 -16.96
N ALA A 412 -2.02 -13.60 -17.27
CA ALA A 412 -2.55 -13.83 -18.62
C ALA A 412 -1.78 -12.98 -19.66
N ALA A 413 -1.39 -11.75 -19.31
CA ALA A 413 -0.65 -10.87 -20.20
C ALA A 413 0.76 -11.40 -20.54
N THR A 414 1.37 -12.25 -19.72
CA THR A 414 2.67 -12.86 -20.06
C THR A 414 2.57 -13.87 -21.20
N LEU A 415 1.36 -14.31 -21.56
CA LEU A 415 1.11 -15.21 -22.70
C LEU A 415 1.04 -14.48 -24.05
N GLY A 416 1.05 -13.15 -24.05
CA GLY A 416 1.00 -12.35 -25.27
C GLY A 416 0.06 -11.15 -25.19
N SER A 417 0.14 -10.25 -26.18
CA SER A 417 -0.69 -9.06 -26.26
C SER A 417 -2.19 -9.36 -26.46
N GLY A 418 -2.54 -10.44 -27.18
CA GLY A 418 -3.91 -10.90 -27.33
C GLY A 418 -4.54 -11.31 -25.98
N PRO A 419 -3.95 -12.26 -25.24
CA PRO A 419 -4.33 -12.59 -23.87
C PRO A 419 -4.38 -11.38 -22.93
N ALA A 420 -3.44 -10.43 -23.03
CA ALA A 420 -3.45 -9.19 -22.25
C ALA A 420 -4.71 -8.34 -22.53
N ILE A 421 -5.07 -8.15 -23.79
CA ILE A 421 -6.28 -7.41 -24.19
C ILE A 421 -7.53 -8.14 -23.71
N LEU A 422 -7.60 -9.46 -23.87
CA LEU A 422 -8.75 -10.25 -23.43
C LEU A 422 -8.93 -10.20 -21.91
N ALA A 423 -7.86 -10.37 -21.15
CA ALA A 423 -7.88 -10.27 -19.70
C ALA A 423 -8.27 -8.85 -19.23
N GLY A 424 -7.72 -7.81 -19.87
CA GLY A 424 -8.08 -6.43 -19.61
C GLY A 424 -9.53 -6.12 -19.92
N ALA A 425 -10.02 -6.55 -21.09
CA ALA A 425 -11.42 -6.39 -21.50
C ALA A 425 -12.38 -7.13 -20.56
N ALA A 426 -12.03 -8.36 -20.13
CA ALA A 426 -12.80 -9.12 -19.16
C ALA A 426 -12.85 -8.40 -17.81
N ALA A 427 -11.72 -7.94 -17.28
CA ALA A 427 -11.66 -7.19 -16.03
C ALA A 427 -12.48 -5.89 -16.11
N LEU A 428 -12.37 -5.14 -17.20
CA LEU A 428 -13.17 -3.94 -17.45
C LEU A 428 -14.67 -4.27 -17.53
N GLY A 429 -15.04 -5.32 -18.24
CA GLY A 429 -16.42 -5.79 -18.36
C GLY A 429 -17.03 -6.17 -17.01
N ILE A 430 -16.29 -6.92 -16.17
CA ILE A 430 -16.73 -7.28 -14.82
C ILE A 430 -16.84 -6.02 -13.94
N GLY A 431 -15.84 -5.13 -13.99
CA GLY A 431 -15.86 -3.85 -13.25
C GLY A 431 -17.04 -2.97 -13.65
N TYR A 432 -17.33 -2.88 -14.95
CA TYR A 432 -18.48 -2.15 -15.48
C TYR A 432 -19.81 -2.82 -15.13
N ALA A 433 -19.90 -4.15 -15.18
CA ALA A 433 -21.10 -4.86 -14.72
C ALA A 433 -21.36 -4.62 -13.22
N ARG A 434 -20.30 -4.56 -12.40
CA ARG A 434 -20.39 -4.26 -10.97
C ARG A 434 -20.78 -2.80 -10.68
N SER A 435 -20.25 -1.85 -11.45
CA SER A 435 -20.68 -0.44 -11.32
C SER A 435 -22.16 -0.26 -11.63
N ASN A 436 -22.75 -1.16 -12.42
CA ASN A 436 -24.18 -1.20 -12.72
C ASN A 436 -25.04 -1.94 -11.67
N SER A 437 -24.48 -2.92 -10.94
CA SER A 437 -25.27 -3.75 -10.03
C SER A 437 -25.55 -3.11 -8.67
N ALA A 438 -24.71 -2.16 -8.24
CA ALA A 438 -24.83 -1.58 -6.92
C ALA A 438 -26.00 -0.58 -6.81
N PHE A 439 -26.26 0.22 -7.85
CA PHE A 439 -27.30 1.26 -7.84
C PHE A 439 -27.79 1.55 -9.26
N ALA A 440 -28.82 0.82 -9.70
CA ALA A 440 -29.82 1.48 -10.53
C ALA A 440 -30.47 2.53 -9.60
N PRO A 441 -30.30 3.85 -9.84
CA PRO A 441 -31.16 4.81 -9.16
C PRO A 441 -32.58 4.34 -9.39
N ALA A 442 -33.40 4.37 -8.33
CA ALA A 442 -34.84 4.21 -8.45
C ALA A 442 -35.27 4.95 -9.71
N ARG A 443 -35.74 4.20 -10.72
CA ARG A 443 -36.33 4.83 -11.89
C ARG A 443 -37.41 5.77 -11.32
N PRO A 444 -37.39 7.07 -11.63
CA PRO A 444 -38.56 7.87 -11.34
C PRO A 444 -39.73 7.15 -12.01
N ARG A 445 -40.73 6.79 -11.20
CA ARG A 445 -42.03 6.36 -11.72
C ARG A 445 -42.73 7.53 -12.36
#